data_AF-A0A974VLF7-F1
#
_entry.id   AF-A0A974VLF7-F1
#
_cell.length_a   1.000
_cell.length_b   1.000
_cell.length_c   1.000
_cell.angle_alpha   90.00
_cell.angle_beta   90.00
_cell.angle_gamma   90.00
#
_symmetry.space_group_name_H-M   'P 1'
#
loop_
_entity.id
_entity.type
_entity.pdbx_description
1 polymer ?
#
loop_
_entity_poly.entity_id
_entity_poly.type
_entity_poly.pdbx_seq_one_letter_code
_entity_poly.pdbx_strand_id
1 'polypeptide(L)'
;MRKPFALCVSALFLLSACTPGNVQISDKSPEEQLKDSSFVVYAAGDYHAADGLENNPGSSVLFYDSEAREWSDIATEGLNKADFNFDGERLYYRDQSNDYILDSNGLKTIEHGYELTPHIMLSFSLPITEGGSVALDNVGFIDEKGSGYEWKIIVNEGETRKVFRLPHNLEYAAQCEDGSIWGKTTPYLSSTNSGYGAAESPAQYLSLYPDFKTEPVGDFKYNKLHSDDNDLVCKDKKLYHIVDNFKSEITSPMGGGPQDYEGSSLVSYDIGTGEFFEKEITGDWSTRINDEMWNPAFISKYVYKNDLWWVSGSGDVIKTDLETAHNTKMFELADYDASSDPGFLEFKDNYLFQIKFWKGKDADIYRFNLDTGELEKHSTIPDFVEVEKRNQFPAAVEITDLEKMLNL
;
A
#
# COMPACT_ATOMS: atom_id res chain seq x y z
N MET A 1 -4.09 16.68 84.22
CA MET A 1 -2.86 16.15 83.60
C MET A 1 -3.25 15.18 82.50
N ARG A 2 -2.56 15.29 81.36
CA ARG A 2 -2.62 14.50 80.11
C ARG A 2 -3.77 14.83 79.14
N LYS A 3 -3.31 15.05 77.92
CA LYS A 3 -3.88 15.71 76.72
C LYS A 3 -4.74 14.74 75.89
N PRO A 4 -5.54 15.25 74.92
CA PRO A 4 -6.46 14.43 74.12
C PRO A 4 -5.71 13.59 73.09
N PHE A 5 -6.17 12.36 72.86
CA PHE A 5 -5.77 11.59 71.69
C PHE A 5 -6.76 11.87 70.56
N ALA A 6 -6.29 12.60 69.56
CA ALA A 6 -6.96 12.75 68.27
C ALA A 6 -6.98 11.38 67.57
N LEU A 7 -8.16 10.93 67.16
CA LEU A 7 -8.29 9.93 66.11
C LEU A 7 -7.94 10.62 64.79
N CYS A 8 -6.73 10.37 64.28
CA CYS A 8 -6.44 10.59 62.87
C CYS A 8 -7.21 9.54 62.06
N VAL A 9 -8.20 10.00 61.29
CA VAL A 9 -8.76 9.26 60.17
C VAL A 9 -7.67 9.21 59.10
N SER A 10 -6.95 8.10 59.04
CA SER A 10 -6.05 7.79 57.93
C SER A 10 -6.89 7.34 56.75
N ALA A 11 -7.29 8.28 55.89
CA ALA A 11 -7.73 7.94 54.54
C ALA A 11 -6.52 7.35 53.81
N LEU A 12 -6.50 6.02 53.64
CA LEU A 12 -5.63 5.40 52.65
C LEU A 12 -6.10 5.88 51.28
N PHE A 13 -5.36 6.83 50.71
CA PHE A 13 -5.30 6.99 49.27
C PHE A 13 -4.72 5.67 48.72
N LEU A 14 -5.60 4.80 48.24
CA LEU A 14 -5.24 3.75 47.29
C LEU A 14 -4.78 4.48 46.03
N LEU A 15 -3.48 4.77 45.96
CA LEU A 15 -2.79 5.01 44.70
C LEU A 15 -2.93 3.70 43.92
N SER A 16 -3.90 3.66 43.00
CA SER A 16 -3.92 2.68 41.92
C SER A 16 -2.65 2.90 41.11
N ALA A 17 -1.60 2.19 41.46
CA ALA A 17 -0.46 2.01 40.59
C ALA A 17 -1.00 1.32 39.33
N CYS A 18 -1.03 2.05 38.21
CA CYS A 18 -1.11 1.47 36.89
C CYS A 18 0.13 0.59 36.73
N THR A 19 -0.03 -0.71 36.96
CA THR A 19 0.78 -1.71 36.28
C THR A 19 0.67 -1.44 34.78
N PRO A 20 1.77 -1.54 33.99
CA PRO A 20 1.63 -1.67 32.54
C PRO A 20 0.66 -2.82 32.31
N GLY A 21 -0.48 -2.53 31.69
CA GLY A 21 -1.45 -3.55 31.39
C GLY A 21 -0.80 -4.50 30.41
N ASN A 22 -0.71 -5.79 30.75
CA ASN A 22 -0.64 -6.81 29.71
C ASN A 22 -1.92 -6.63 28.90
N VAL A 23 -1.85 -5.93 27.78
CA VAL A 23 -2.95 -5.85 26.82
C VAL A 23 -3.22 -7.30 26.42
N GLN A 24 -4.38 -7.82 26.81
CA GLN A 24 -4.80 -9.12 26.34
C GLN A 24 -5.14 -8.94 24.87
N ILE A 25 -4.31 -9.51 23.99
CA ILE A 25 -4.73 -9.83 22.64
C ILE A 25 -6.01 -10.65 22.78
N SER A 26 -7.11 -10.14 22.22
CA SER A 26 -8.42 -10.77 22.36
C SER A 26 -8.44 -12.17 21.72
N ASP A 27 -8.94 -13.18 22.43
CA ASP A 27 -9.11 -14.57 21.96
C ASP A 27 -10.29 -14.75 20.96
N LYS A 28 -10.73 -13.66 20.30
CA LYS A 28 -11.81 -13.67 19.28
C LYS A 28 -11.42 -14.61 18.13
N SER A 29 -12.41 -15.30 17.55
CA SER A 29 -12.13 -16.05 16.32
C SER A 29 -11.77 -15.10 15.16
N PRO A 30 -10.98 -15.54 14.15
CA PRO A 30 -10.57 -14.67 13.04
C PRO A 30 -11.73 -13.89 12.39
N GLU A 31 -12.88 -14.54 12.19
CA GLU A 31 -14.07 -13.93 11.61
C GLU A 31 -14.70 -12.86 12.53
N GLU A 32 -14.66 -13.05 13.85
CA GLU A 32 -15.08 -12.04 14.82
C GLU A 32 -14.12 -10.85 14.83
N GLN A 33 -12.80 -11.10 14.74
CA GLN A 33 -11.78 -10.05 14.66
C GLN A 33 -12.00 -9.16 13.43
N LEU A 34 -12.19 -9.75 12.24
CA LEU A 34 -12.46 -8.98 11.01
C LEU A 34 -13.76 -8.19 11.11
N LYS A 35 -14.85 -8.84 11.54
CA LYS A 35 -16.17 -8.20 11.67
C LYS A 35 -16.14 -7.01 12.63
N ASP A 36 -15.43 -7.13 13.74
CA ASP A 36 -15.41 -6.11 14.78
C ASP A 36 -14.39 -5.00 14.48
N SER A 37 -13.40 -5.27 13.64
CA SER A 37 -12.38 -4.29 13.26
C SER A 37 -12.93 -3.04 12.55
N SER A 38 -12.26 -1.92 12.78
CA SER A 38 -12.44 -0.65 12.05
C SER A 38 -11.35 -0.50 10.99
N PHE A 39 -10.14 -0.94 11.32
CA PHE A 39 -9.03 -1.08 10.40
C PHE A 39 -8.15 -2.25 10.81
N VAL A 40 -7.29 -2.66 9.88
CA VAL A 40 -6.33 -3.75 10.05
C VAL A 40 -4.95 -3.29 9.61
N VAL A 41 -3.91 -3.90 10.20
CA VAL A 41 -2.51 -3.58 9.93
C VAL A 41 -1.76 -4.87 9.65
N TYR A 42 -1.01 -4.91 8.56
CA TYR A 42 -0.04 -5.97 8.36
C TYR A 42 1.29 -5.57 9.00
N ALA A 43 1.65 -6.27 10.06
CA ALA A 43 2.92 -6.10 10.77
C ALA A 43 3.96 -7.07 10.20
N ALA A 44 4.78 -6.58 9.26
CA ALA A 44 5.82 -7.34 8.60
C ALA A 44 6.99 -7.63 9.55
N GLY A 45 7.64 -8.78 9.36
CA GLY A 45 8.86 -9.13 10.07
C GLY A 45 10.07 -8.36 9.53
N ASP A 46 10.89 -7.81 10.43
CA ASP A 46 12.17 -7.19 10.09
C ASP A 46 13.27 -8.26 9.98
N TYR A 47 13.40 -8.82 8.78
CA TYR A 47 14.42 -9.80 8.44
C TYR A 47 15.81 -9.17 8.22
N HIS A 48 15.95 -7.84 8.27
CA HIS A 48 17.26 -7.15 8.19
C HIS A 48 17.88 -6.95 9.57
N ALA A 49 17.05 -6.71 10.60
CA ALA A 49 17.47 -6.59 12.00
C ALA A 49 17.58 -7.93 12.75
N ALA A 50 17.08 -9.02 12.17
CA ALA A 50 17.32 -10.36 12.68
C ALA A 50 18.78 -10.77 12.41
N ASP A 51 19.63 -10.74 13.45
CA ASP A 51 21.05 -11.13 13.43
C ASP A 51 21.27 -12.57 12.92
N GLY A 52 21.25 -12.75 11.61
CA GLY A 52 21.27 -14.07 10.98
C GLY A 52 19.91 -14.78 11.07
N LEU A 53 19.67 -15.64 10.09
CA LEU A 53 18.46 -16.44 9.85
C LEU A 53 17.96 -17.31 11.04
N GLU A 54 18.58 -17.23 12.23
CA GLU A 54 18.27 -18.11 13.36
C GLU A 54 17.03 -17.68 14.17
N ASN A 55 16.51 -16.46 14.00
CA ASN A 55 15.23 -16.04 14.58
C ASN A 55 14.32 -15.46 13.49
N ASN A 56 13.42 -16.28 12.93
CA ASN A 56 12.34 -15.78 12.07
C ASN A 56 11.45 -14.83 12.91
N PRO A 57 11.42 -13.51 12.63
CA PRO A 57 10.59 -12.56 13.38
C PRO A 57 9.08 -12.86 13.24
N GLY A 58 8.69 -13.64 12.22
CA GLY A 58 7.29 -13.87 11.85
C GLY A 58 6.61 -12.57 11.41
N SER A 59 5.32 -12.64 11.14
CA SER A 59 4.48 -11.44 10.94
C SER A 59 3.14 -11.65 11.61
N SER A 60 2.33 -10.61 11.64
CA SER A 60 0.94 -10.73 12.08
C SER A 60 0.04 -9.77 11.32
N VAL A 61 -1.22 -10.16 11.18
CA VAL A 61 -2.31 -9.24 10.83
C VAL A 61 -2.91 -8.78 12.15
N LEU A 62 -2.82 -7.48 12.43
CA LEU A 62 -3.39 -6.84 13.61
C LEU A 62 -4.76 -6.26 13.25
N PHE A 63 -5.74 -6.42 14.12
CA PHE A 63 -7.09 -5.90 13.97
C PHE A 63 -7.36 -4.94 15.12
N TYR A 64 -7.90 -3.76 14.80
CA TYR A 64 -8.30 -2.80 15.83
C TYR A 64 -9.82 -2.63 15.85
N ASP A 65 -10.45 -2.93 16.98
CA ASP A 65 -11.86 -2.68 17.27
C ASP A 65 -11.99 -1.32 17.96
N SER A 66 -12.48 -0.30 17.24
CA SER A 66 -12.61 1.05 17.81
C SER A 66 -13.69 1.18 18.87
N GLU A 67 -14.69 0.30 18.89
CA GLU A 67 -15.80 0.37 19.85
C GLU A 67 -15.39 -0.25 21.19
N ALA A 68 -14.74 -1.41 21.15
CA ALA A 68 -14.15 -2.04 22.33
C ALA A 68 -12.83 -1.37 22.76
N ARG A 69 -12.17 -0.68 21.82
CA ARG A 69 -10.81 -0.12 21.95
C ARG A 69 -9.77 -1.20 22.23
N GLU A 70 -9.86 -2.30 21.51
CA GLU A 70 -9.05 -3.49 21.71
C GLU A 70 -8.32 -3.90 20.42
N TRP A 71 -7.14 -4.49 20.60
CA TRP A 71 -6.38 -5.11 19.53
C TRP A 71 -6.50 -6.63 19.58
N SER A 72 -6.51 -7.26 18.42
CA SER A 72 -6.32 -8.70 18.26
C SER A 72 -5.36 -8.99 17.11
N ASP A 73 -4.82 -10.21 17.03
CA ASP A 73 -3.92 -10.58 15.95
C ASP A 73 -4.13 -12.00 15.43
N ILE A 74 -3.67 -12.20 14.19
CA ILE A 74 -3.44 -13.50 13.58
C ILE A 74 -1.97 -13.57 13.20
N ALA A 75 -1.21 -14.46 13.84
CA ALA A 75 0.19 -14.69 13.52
C ALA A 75 0.35 -15.44 12.19
N THR A 76 1.37 -15.07 11.40
CA THR A 76 1.70 -15.68 10.11
C THR A 76 3.21 -15.91 10.00
N GLU A 77 3.65 -16.70 9.00
CA GLU A 77 5.09 -16.90 8.75
C GLU A 77 5.78 -15.63 8.24
N GLY A 78 4.99 -14.68 7.73
CA GLY A 78 5.41 -13.36 7.32
C GLY A 78 6.15 -13.27 6.00
N LEU A 79 6.22 -12.03 5.52
CA LEU A 79 6.96 -11.55 4.36
C LEU A 79 7.43 -10.14 4.69
N ASN A 80 8.68 -9.80 4.36
CA ASN A 80 9.27 -8.48 4.64
C ASN A 80 8.55 -7.35 3.86
N LYS A 81 8.07 -7.68 2.65
CA LYS A 81 7.33 -6.77 1.77
C LYS A 81 6.09 -7.45 1.22
N ALA A 82 5.06 -7.52 2.06
CA ALA A 82 3.74 -7.94 1.64
C ALA A 82 2.72 -6.83 1.87
N ASP A 83 1.76 -6.81 0.96
CA ASP A 83 0.55 -6.02 1.05
C ASP A 83 -0.65 -6.97 1.18
N PHE A 84 -1.79 -6.41 1.55
CA PHE A 84 -3.03 -7.14 1.67
C PHE A 84 -4.17 -6.26 1.20
N ASN A 85 -5.32 -6.85 0.90
CA ASN A 85 -6.44 -6.12 0.33
C ASN A 85 -7.75 -6.50 1.01
N PHE A 86 -8.66 -5.53 1.11
CA PHE A 86 -10.00 -5.74 1.64
C PHE A 86 -11.08 -5.32 0.64
N ASP A 87 -11.90 -6.28 0.19
CA ASP A 87 -12.93 -6.05 -0.83
C ASP A 87 -14.25 -5.49 -0.26
N GLY A 88 -14.33 -5.26 1.06
CA GLY A 88 -15.55 -4.89 1.78
C GLY A 88 -16.19 -6.05 2.55
N GLU A 89 -15.82 -7.30 2.22
CA GLU A 89 -16.34 -8.52 2.86
C GLU A 89 -15.23 -9.47 3.30
N ARG A 90 -14.12 -9.49 2.57
CA ARG A 90 -13.04 -10.47 2.68
C ARG A 90 -11.69 -9.78 2.72
N LEU A 91 -10.85 -10.25 3.63
CA LEU A 91 -9.47 -9.84 3.77
C LEU A 91 -8.56 -10.85 3.07
N TYR A 92 -7.73 -10.36 2.16
CA TYR A 92 -6.81 -11.15 1.35
C TYR A 92 -5.39 -10.82 1.72
N TYR A 93 -4.66 -11.77 2.28
CA TYR A 93 -3.27 -11.58 2.68
C TYR A 93 -2.50 -12.89 2.50
N ARG A 94 -1.18 -12.82 2.66
CA ARG A 94 -0.27 -13.90 2.25
C ARG A 94 0.94 -13.94 3.18
N ASP A 95 1.56 -15.10 3.29
CA ASP A 95 2.87 -15.24 3.92
C ASP A 95 3.84 -16.06 3.06
N GLN A 96 4.94 -16.55 3.63
CA GLN A 96 5.92 -17.36 2.89
C GLN A 96 5.35 -18.61 2.22
N SER A 97 4.30 -19.19 2.81
CA SER A 97 3.85 -20.55 2.49
C SER A 97 2.40 -20.61 2.03
N ASN A 98 1.58 -19.60 2.37
CA ASN A 98 0.14 -19.66 2.16
C ASN A 98 -0.49 -18.35 1.66
N ASP A 99 -1.54 -18.50 0.86
CA ASP A 99 -2.55 -17.49 0.60
C ASP A 99 -3.67 -17.62 1.64
N TYR A 100 -4.14 -16.50 2.16
CA TYR A 100 -5.22 -16.42 3.13
C TYR A 100 -6.39 -15.61 2.59
N ILE A 101 -7.60 -16.12 2.80
CA ILE A 101 -8.85 -15.40 2.56
C ILE A 101 -9.67 -15.51 3.84
N LEU A 102 -9.83 -14.39 4.53
CA LEU A 102 -10.60 -14.31 5.77
C LEU A 102 -11.93 -13.62 5.51
N ASP A 103 -13.03 -14.27 5.84
CA ASP A 103 -14.38 -13.71 5.71
C ASP A 103 -15.30 -14.15 6.86
N SER A 104 -16.60 -13.83 6.77
CA SER A 104 -17.60 -14.20 7.79
C SER A 104 -17.77 -15.72 8.01
N ASN A 105 -17.29 -16.57 7.10
CA ASN A 105 -17.31 -18.03 7.21
C ASN A 105 -16.02 -18.58 7.85
N GLY A 106 -15.02 -17.74 8.11
CA GLY A 106 -13.75 -18.09 8.75
C GLY A 106 -12.53 -17.87 7.85
N LEU A 107 -11.38 -18.36 8.33
CA LEU A 107 -10.10 -18.27 7.63
C LEU A 107 -9.91 -19.45 6.66
N LYS A 108 -9.86 -19.17 5.36
CA LYS A 108 -9.41 -20.13 4.34
C LYS A 108 -7.90 -19.98 4.13
N THR A 109 -7.19 -21.10 4.18
CA THR A 109 -5.75 -21.18 3.93
C THR A 109 -5.50 -22.01 2.68
N ILE A 110 -4.68 -21.50 1.75
CA ILE A 110 -4.32 -22.16 0.50
C ILE A 110 -2.80 -22.24 0.42
N GLU A 111 -2.25 -23.44 0.49
CA GLU A 111 -0.80 -23.65 0.40
C GLU A 111 -0.27 -23.29 -1.01
N HIS A 112 0.86 -22.57 -1.05
CA HIS A 112 1.50 -22.17 -2.31
C HIS A 112 2.00 -23.36 -3.13
N GLY A 113 2.48 -24.41 -2.46
CA GLY A 113 3.25 -25.50 -3.05
C GLY A 113 4.68 -25.11 -3.45
N TYR A 114 5.15 -23.94 -3.00
CA TYR A 114 6.54 -23.48 -3.10
C TYR A 114 6.79 -22.43 -2.01
N GLU A 115 7.98 -22.43 -1.42
CA GLU A 115 8.36 -21.40 -0.44
C GLU A 115 8.73 -20.10 -1.16
N LEU A 116 8.14 -19.00 -0.72
CA LEU A 116 8.63 -17.66 -1.02
C LEU A 116 9.87 -17.41 -0.16
N THR A 117 10.89 -16.75 -0.72
CA THR A 117 12.00 -16.31 0.15
C THR A 117 11.54 -15.13 1.02
N PRO A 118 12.03 -15.00 2.26
CA PRO A 118 11.70 -13.86 3.12
C PRO A 118 12.04 -12.49 2.50
N HIS A 119 12.90 -12.47 1.49
CA HIS A 119 13.40 -11.28 0.80
C HIS A 119 12.67 -10.98 -0.52
N ILE A 120 11.48 -11.54 -0.74
CA ILE A 120 10.65 -11.13 -1.88
C ILE A 120 10.48 -9.61 -1.87
N MET A 121 10.64 -9.03 -3.07
CA MET A 121 10.67 -7.58 -3.23
C MET A 121 9.27 -6.97 -3.15
N LEU A 122 8.23 -7.71 -3.54
CA LEU A 122 6.84 -7.31 -3.45
C LEU A 122 5.91 -8.53 -3.61
N SER A 123 4.90 -8.65 -2.75
CA SER A 123 3.80 -9.60 -2.89
C SER A 123 2.49 -8.96 -2.46
N PHE A 124 1.45 -9.07 -3.28
CA PHE A 124 0.10 -8.59 -2.94
C PHE A 124 -0.97 -9.47 -3.57
N SER A 125 -2.19 -9.40 -3.04
CA SER A 125 -3.33 -10.19 -3.49
C SER A 125 -4.52 -9.26 -3.77
N LEU A 126 -4.99 -9.24 -5.01
CA LEU A 126 -6.16 -8.50 -5.43
C LEU A 126 -7.39 -9.42 -5.42
N PRO A 127 -8.55 -8.98 -4.91
CA PRO A 127 -9.78 -9.75 -4.97
C PRO A 127 -10.22 -9.95 -6.42
N ILE A 128 -10.90 -11.05 -6.73
CA ILE A 128 -11.66 -11.22 -7.99
C ILE A 128 -13.05 -11.76 -7.68
N THR A 129 -13.92 -11.80 -8.68
CA THR A 129 -15.31 -12.25 -8.53
C THR A 129 -15.40 -13.63 -7.86
N GLU A 130 -16.48 -13.86 -7.11
CA GLU A 130 -16.79 -15.12 -6.43
C GLU A 130 -15.81 -15.51 -5.29
N GLY A 131 -15.14 -14.53 -4.67
CA GLY A 131 -14.24 -14.78 -3.53
C GLY A 131 -12.92 -15.42 -3.94
N GLY A 132 -12.54 -15.29 -5.22
CA GLY A 132 -11.20 -15.63 -5.69
C GLY A 132 -10.18 -14.53 -5.41
N SER A 133 -8.93 -14.78 -5.78
CA SER A 133 -7.87 -13.77 -5.76
C SER A 133 -6.88 -13.91 -6.91
N VAL A 134 -6.21 -12.79 -7.24
CA VAL A 134 -5.04 -12.76 -8.10
C VAL A 134 -3.87 -12.20 -7.33
N ALA A 135 -2.83 -12.99 -7.29
CA ALA A 135 -1.67 -12.78 -6.45
C ALA A 135 -0.44 -12.54 -7.32
N LEU A 136 0.32 -11.49 -7.00
CA LEU A 136 1.44 -11.01 -7.80
C LEU A 136 2.72 -11.08 -6.96
N ASP A 137 3.62 -12.02 -7.29
CA ASP A 137 4.88 -12.24 -6.56
C ASP A 137 6.08 -11.85 -7.42
N ASN A 138 6.91 -10.91 -6.95
CA ASN A 138 8.24 -10.71 -7.49
C ASN A 138 9.21 -11.71 -6.87
N VAL A 139 9.57 -12.76 -7.62
CA VAL A 139 10.44 -13.83 -7.11
C VAL A 139 11.93 -13.54 -7.25
N GLY A 140 12.30 -12.31 -7.60
CA GLY A 140 13.68 -11.88 -7.72
C GLY A 140 14.34 -12.30 -9.04
N PHE A 141 15.67 -12.39 -9.02
CA PHE A 141 16.48 -12.63 -10.21
C PHE A 141 16.46 -14.09 -10.66
N ILE A 142 16.22 -14.32 -11.95
CA ILE A 142 16.05 -15.66 -12.54
C ILE A 142 17.40 -16.37 -12.74
N ASP A 143 18.49 -15.64 -12.95
CA ASP A 143 19.81 -16.22 -13.17
C ASP A 143 20.86 -15.85 -12.11
N GLU A 144 21.88 -16.70 -11.97
CA GLU A 144 23.01 -16.54 -11.04
C GLU A 144 23.84 -15.26 -11.33
N LYS A 145 23.59 -14.58 -12.46
CA LYS A 145 24.25 -13.34 -12.86
C LYS A 145 23.41 -12.10 -12.54
N GLY A 146 22.30 -12.27 -11.81
CA GLY A 146 21.42 -11.18 -11.39
C GLY A 146 20.65 -10.55 -12.55
N SER A 147 20.31 -11.31 -13.59
CA SER A 147 19.61 -10.84 -14.79
C SER A 147 18.13 -11.23 -14.77
N GLY A 148 17.26 -10.23 -14.97
CA GLY A 148 15.80 -10.37 -15.12
C GLY A 148 15.02 -10.64 -13.84
N TYR A 149 13.99 -9.84 -13.56
CA TYR A 149 12.96 -10.17 -12.57
C TYR A 149 11.98 -11.19 -13.15
N GLU A 150 11.64 -12.26 -12.42
CA GLU A 150 10.46 -13.08 -12.71
C GLU A 150 9.32 -12.66 -11.79
N TRP A 151 8.15 -12.49 -12.40
CA TRP A 151 6.91 -12.35 -11.68
C TRP A 151 6.10 -13.64 -11.78
N LYS A 152 5.52 -14.07 -10.66
CA LYS A 152 4.49 -15.12 -10.65
C LYS A 152 3.13 -14.48 -10.49
N ILE A 153 2.21 -14.89 -11.35
CA ILE A 153 0.80 -14.48 -11.31
C ILE A 153 -0.01 -15.71 -10.89
N ILE A 154 -0.58 -15.67 -9.70
CA ILE A 154 -1.34 -16.77 -9.14
C ILE A 154 -2.81 -16.41 -9.16
N VAL A 155 -3.63 -17.23 -9.81
CA VAL A 155 -5.08 -17.05 -9.85
C VAL A 155 -5.72 -18.15 -9.03
N ASN A 156 -6.41 -17.76 -7.96
CA ASN A 156 -7.20 -18.63 -7.10
C ASN A 156 -8.70 -18.38 -7.39
N GLU A 157 -9.41 -19.36 -7.93
CA GLU A 157 -10.83 -19.24 -8.30
C GLU A 157 -11.57 -20.52 -7.88
N GLY A 158 -12.39 -20.42 -6.83
CA GLY A 158 -13.02 -21.58 -6.20
C GLY A 158 -12.00 -22.59 -5.66
N GLU A 159 -11.98 -23.79 -6.25
CA GLU A 159 -11.00 -24.86 -5.99
C GLU A 159 -9.84 -24.87 -7.00
N THR A 160 -9.90 -24.01 -8.02
CA THR A 160 -8.89 -23.96 -9.08
C THR A 160 -7.78 -22.99 -8.71
N ARG A 161 -6.53 -23.46 -8.81
CA ARG A 161 -5.34 -22.62 -8.72
C ARG A 161 -4.53 -22.70 -9.99
N LYS A 162 -4.21 -21.56 -10.59
CA LYS A 162 -3.35 -21.45 -11.77
C LYS A 162 -2.16 -20.56 -11.42
N VAL A 163 -0.96 -20.99 -11.81
CA VAL A 163 0.26 -20.21 -11.61
C VAL A 163 0.87 -19.94 -12.98
N PHE A 164 1.02 -18.66 -13.31
CA PHE A 164 1.66 -18.19 -14.51
C PHE A 164 3.00 -17.54 -14.18
N ARG A 165 3.92 -17.57 -15.15
CA ARG A 165 5.19 -16.86 -15.06
C ARG A 165 5.17 -15.75 -16.09
N LEU A 166 5.55 -14.55 -15.65
CA LEU A 166 5.68 -13.38 -16.50
C LEU A 166 7.17 -13.06 -16.64
N PRO A 167 7.75 -13.23 -17.85
CA PRO A 167 9.16 -12.92 -18.13
C PRO A 167 9.39 -11.41 -18.38
N HIS A 168 8.47 -10.56 -17.96
CA HIS A 168 8.55 -9.10 -18.05
C HIS A 168 8.72 -8.52 -16.66
N ASN A 169 9.31 -7.33 -16.58
CA ASN A 169 9.25 -6.57 -15.34
C ASN A 169 7.83 -6.00 -15.21
N LEU A 170 7.02 -6.56 -14.31
CA LEU A 170 5.78 -5.93 -13.87
C LEU A 170 6.14 -4.75 -13.00
N GLU A 171 5.75 -3.57 -13.46
CA GLU A 171 5.96 -2.33 -12.73
C GLU A 171 4.81 -2.19 -11.73
N TYR A 172 3.58 -2.09 -12.25
CA TYR A 172 2.37 -1.90 -11.44
C TYR A 172 1.20 -2.69 -12.02
N ALA A 173 0.19 -2.92 -11.18
CA ALA A 173 -1.08 -3.51 -11.57
C ALA A 173 -2.25 -2.70 -11.02
N ALA A 174 -3.35 -2.71 -11.75
CA ALA A 174 -4.61 -2.10 -11.35
C ALA A 174 -5.76 -3.06 -11.58
N GLN A 175 -6.74 -3.03 -10.67
CA GLN A 175 -8.02 -3.67 -10.86
C GLN A 175 -9.04 -2.66 -11.40
N CYS A 176 -9.80 -3.08 -12.42
CA CYS A 176 -10.92 -2.33 -12.99
C CYS A 176 -12.25 -2.71 -12.33
N GLU A 177 -13.27 -1.88 -12.52
CA GLU A 177 -14.60 -2.05 -11.91
C GLU A 177 -15.32 -3.34 -12.34
N ASP A 178 -14.92 -3.92 -13.47
CA ASP A 178 -15.41 -5.22 -13.95
C ASP A 178 -14.66 -6.43 -13.36
N GLY A 179 -13.72 -6.18 -12.44
CA GLY A 179 -12.90 -7.20 -11.78
C GLY A 179 -11.69 -7.65 -12.61
N SER A 180 -11.51 -7.15 -13.84
CA SER A 180 -10.30 -7.43 -14.62
C SER A 180 -9.08 -6.77 -13.98
N ILE A 181 -7.92 -7.42 -14.12
CA ILE A 181 -6.66 -6.95 -13.56
C ILE A 181 -5.67 -6.78 -14.70
N TRP A 182 -5.06 -5.60 -14.75
CA TRP A 182 -4.15 -5.20 -15.80
C TRP A 182 -2.82 -4.77 -15.21
N GLY A 183 -1.74 -5.12 -15.91
CA GLY A 183 -0.39 -4.76 -15.55
C GLY A 183 0.24 -3.81 -16.56
N LYS A 184 1.02 -2.85 -16.07
CA LYS A 184 2.01 -2.14 -16.88
C LYS A 184 3.35 -2.83 -16.72
N THR A 185 4.01 -3.11 -17.84
CA THR A 185 5.32 -3.75 -17.87
C THR A 185 6.29 -3.01 -18.76
N THR A 186 7.57 -3.27 -18.51
CA THR A 186 8.64 -2.99 -19.44
C THR A 186 9.24 -4.29 -19.99
N PRO A 187 9.78 -4.27 -21.23
CA PRO A 187 10.48 -5.41 -21.80
C PRO A 187 11.61 -5.91 -20.88
N TYR A 188 11.93 -7.20 -20.95
CA TYR A 188 12.98 -7.84 -20.15
C TYR A 188 14.28 -7.01 -20.09
N LEU A 189 14.62 -6.51 -18.90
CA LEU A 189 15.89 -5.87 -18.62
C LEU A 189 16.92 -6.94 -18.24
N SER A 190 17.87 -7.25 -19.13
CA SER A 190 19.03 -8.05 -18.75
C SER A 190 19.93 -7.24 -17.79
N SER A 191 20.72 -7.92 -16.95
CA SER A 191 21.68 -7.32 -16.01
C SER A 191 22.79 -6.50 -16.70
N THR A 192 22.92 -6.63 -18.02
CA THR A 192 23.82 -5.81 -18.85
C THR A 192 23.17 -4.54 -19.38
N ASN A 193 21.85 -4.38 -19.23
CA ASN A 193 21.02 -3.27 -19.71
C ASN A 193 20.19 -2.60 -18.59
N SER A 194 20.46 -2.94 -17.33
CA SER A 194 19.65 -2.66 -16.12
C SER A 194 19.54 -1.18 -15.70
N GLY A 195 19.84 -0.24 -16.59
CA GLY A 195 19.64 1.20 -16.32
C GLY A 195 19.38 2.06 -17.55
N TYR A 196 19.54 1.52 -18.76
CA TYR A 196 19.50 2.32 -20.00
C TYR A 196 18.20 2.12 -20.80
N GLY A 197 17.50 0.99 -20.63
CA GLY A 197 16.36 0.63 -21.48
C GLY A 197 15.00 1.17 -21.04
N ALA A 198 14.77 1.43 -19.75
CA ALA A 198 13.41 1.70 -19.23
C ALA A 198 12.83 3.02 -19.74
N ALA A 199 13.59 4.12 -19.67
CA ALA A 199 13.10 5.44 -20.05
C ALA A 199 12.82 5.63 -21.55
N GLU A 200 13.43 4.80 -22.41
CA GLU A 200 13.17 4.78 -23.86
C GLU A 200 12.20 3.66 -24.27
N SER A 201 11.86 2.75 -23.36
CA SER A 201 11.00 1.61 -23.67
C SER A 201 9.55 2.08 -23.85
N PRO A 202 8.82 1.45 -24.79
CA PRO A 202 7.39 1.67 -24.85
C PRO A 202 6.72 1.15 -23.57
N ALA A 203 5.68 1.85 -23.11
CA ALA A 203 4.76 1.31 -22.13
C ALA A 203 4.04 0.10 -22.73
N GLN A 204 4.13 -1.04 -22.05
CA GLN A 204 3.46 -2.27 -22.46
C GLN A 204 2.38 -2.60 -21.45
N TYR A 205 1.17 -2.91 -21.93
CA TYR A 205 0.05 -3.28 -21.07
C TYR A 205 -0.33 -4.74 -21.26
N LEU A 206 -0.61 -5.44 -20.16
CA LEU A 206 -0.95 -6.86 -20.14
C LEU A 206 -2.24 -7.09 -19.36
N SER A 207 -3.05 -8.01 -19.88
CA SER A 207 -4.17 -8.59 -19.13
C SER A 207 -3.62 -9.66 -18.20
N LEU A 208 -3.74 -9.43 -16.89
CA LEU A 208 -3.34 -10.38 -15.85
C LEU A 208 -4.51 -11.30 -15.44
N TYR A 209 -5.75 -10.80 -15.51
CA TYR A 209 -7.00 -11.54 -15.28
C TYR A 209 -8.17 -10.87 -16.02
N PRO A 210 -9.17 -11.61 -16.54
CA PRO A 210 -9.35 -13.08 -16.47
C PRO A 210 -8.50 -13.88 -17.46
N ASP A 211 -8.14 -13.27 -18.59
CA ASP A 211 -7.38 -13.92 -19.65
C ASP A 211 -5.90 -13.53 -19.53
N PHE A 212 -5.16 -14.26 -18.71
CA PHE A 212 -3.71 -14.05 -18.58
C PHE A 212 -3.02 -14.21 -19.95
N LYS A 213 -2.24 -13.19 -20.33
CA LYS A 213 -1.41 -13.19 -21.53
C LYS A 213 0.01 -12.85 -21.16
N THR A 214 0.98 -13.57 -21.74
CA THR A 214 2.40 -13.23 -21.61
C THR A 214 2.82 -12.13 -22.59
N GLU A 215 2.12 -12.00 -23.72
CA GLU A 215 2.38 -10.98 -24.72
C GLU A 215 1.56 -9.71 -24.43
N PRO A 216 2.17 -8.51 -24.52
CA PRO A 216 1.45 -7.26 -24.37
C PRO A 216 0.27 -7.15 -25.35
N VAL A 217 -0.83 -6.57 -24.86
CA VAL A 217 -2.00 -6.28 -25.69
C VAL A 217 -1.91 -4.92 -26.40
N GLY A 218 -0.94 -4.09 -25.99
CA GLY A 218 -0.68 -2.78 -26.55
C GLY A 218 0.71 -2.28 -26.14
N ASP A 219 1.36 -1.57 -27.06
CA ASP A 219 2.67 -0.94 -26.88
C ASP A 219 2.57 0.54 -27.27
N PHE A 220 3.03 1.43 -26.40
CA PHE A 220 2.96 2.87 -26.62
C PHE A 220 4.28 3.56 -26.36
N LYS A 221 4.70 4.39 -27.30
CA LYS A 221 5.88 5.23 -27.14
C LYS A 221 5.45 6.61 -26.64
N TYR A 222 5.97 7.00 -25.49
CA TYR A 222 5.76 8.33 -24.94
C TYR A 222 6.37 9.43 -25.83
N ASN A 223 5.83 10.65 -25.71
CA ASN A 223 6.32 11.79 -26.47
C ASN A 223 7.72 12.25 -26.02
N LYS A 224 8.05 12.05 -24.74
CA LYS A 224 9.33 12.44 -24.13
C LYS A 224 9.99 11.27 -23.42
N LEU A 225 11.30 11.41 -23.19
CA LEU A 225 12.02 10.58 -22.24
C LEU A 225 11.40 10.83 -20.86
N HIS A 226 11.13 9.77 -20.11
CA HIS A 226 10.40 9.86 -18.85
C HIS A 226 11.01 8.95 -17.79
N SER A 227 10.78 9.28 -16.52
CA SER A 227 10.82 8.28 -15.45
C SER A 227 9.39 7.90 -15.11
N ASP A 228 9.18 6.61 -14.93
CA ASP A 228 7.92 6.11 -14.44
C ASP A 228 7.77 6.39 -12.95
N ASP A 229 6.56 6.76 -12.56
CA ASP A 229 6.15 6.76 -11.17
C ASP A 229 5.48 5.44 -10.82
N ASN A 230 5.40 5.16 -9.53
CA ASN A 230 4.93 3.91 -9.00
C ASN A 230 3.40 3.83 -8.95
N ASP A 231 2.71 3.89 -10.09
CA ASP A 231 1.25 3.79 -10.12
C ASP A 231 0.59 3.20 -11.36
N LEU A 232 -0.59 2.63 -11.10
CA LEU A 232 -1.60 2.35 -12.10
C LEU A 232 -2.95 2.34 -11.40
N VAL A 233 -3.91 3.11 -11.90
CA VAL A 233 -5.31 3.05 -11.44
C VAL A 233 -6.23 2.77 -12.61
N CYS A 234 -7.35 2.10 -12.38
CA CYS A 234 -8.36 1.89 -13.42
C CYS A 234 -9.61 2.68 -13.11
N LYS A 235 -10.14 3.36 -14.13
CA LYS A 235 -11.46 3.96 -14.09
C LYS A 235 -12.10 3.98 -15.48
N ASP A 236 -13.38 3.66 -15.57
CA ASP A 236 -14.16 3.71 -16.81
C ASP A 236 -13.46 2.95 -17.94
N LYS A 237 -12.88 1.78 -17.62
CA LYS A 237 -12.08 0.94 -18.53
C LYS A 237 -10.81 1.59 -19.07
N LYS A 238 -10.31 2.62 -18.41
CA LYS A 238 -9.05 3.27 -18.74
C LYS A 238 -8.09 3.12 -17.58
N LEU A 239 -6.89 2.65 -17.90
CA LEU A 239 -5.77 2.65 -16.97
C LEU A 239 -5.12 4.03 -17.01
N TYR A 240 -4.87 4.64 -15.86
CA TYR A 240 -4.20 5.94 -15.73
C TYR A 240 -2.94 5.82 -14.88
N HIS A 241 -1.93 6.60 -15.24
CA HIS A 241 -0.74 6.85 -14.43
C HIS A 241 -0.15 8.21 -14.80
N ILE A 242 0.80 8.69 -13.99
CA ILE A 242 1.56 9.92 -14.28
C ILE A 242 3.01 9.55 -14.51
N VAL A 243 3.60 10.07 -15.60
CA VAL A 243 5.04 9.96 -15.86
C VAL A 243 5.72 11.31 -15.69
N ASP A 244 6.97 11.32 -15.24
CA ASP A 244 7.75 12.54 -15.09
C ASP A 244 8.73 12.68 -16.26
N ASN A 245 8.65 13.81 -16.96
CA ASN A 245 9.36 14.06 -18.20
C ASN A 245 10.75 14.64 -17.92
N PHE A 246 11.77 14.01 -18.51
CA PHE A 246 13.12 14.55 -18.54
C PHE A 246 13.20 15.73 -19.51
N LYS A 247 14.13 16.65 -19.21
CA LYS A 247 14.53 17.72 -20.12
C LYS A 247 15.05 17.17 -21.45
N SER A 248 14.78 17.89 -22.53
CA SER A 248 15.14 17.48 -23.90
C SER A 248 16.64 17.19 -24.13
N GLU A 249 17.53 17.81 -23.35
CA GLU A 249 18.98 17.61 -23.40
C GLU A 249 19.44 16.31 -22.72
N ILE A 250 18.59 15.68 -21.90
CA ILE A 250 18.89 14.43 -21.22
C ILE A 250 18.72 13.29 -22.23
N THR A 251 19.83 12.61 -22.48
CA THR A 251 19.88 11.46 -23.41
C THR A 251 20.22 10.14 -22.70
N SER A 252 20.49 10.20 -21.39
CA SER A 252 20.79 9.03 -20.56
C SER A 252 20.34 9.32 -19.13
N PRO A 253 19.17 8.83 -18.70
CA PRO A 253 18.53 9.22 -17.43
C PRO A 253 19.14 8.56 -16.18
N MET A 254 20.24 7.81 -16.31
CA MET A 254 20.89 7.17 -15.17
C MET A 254 21.42 8.19 -14.17
N GLY A 255 20.83 8.21 -12.98
CA GLY A 255 21.28 9.04 -11.84
C GLY A 255 20.91 10.52 -11.98
N GLY A 256 19.89 10.83 -12.79
CA GLY A 256 19.39 12.19 -12.91
C GLY A 256 18.87 12.72 -11.58
N GLY A 257 19.26 13.93 -11.23
CA GLY A 257 18.74 14.62 -10.05
C GLY A 257 17.46 15.39 -10.40
N PRO A 258 16.80 16.03 -9.43
CA PRO A 258 15.56 16.75 -9.68
C PRO A 258 15.68 17.85 -10.73
N GLN A 259 16.87 18.42 -10.90
CA GLN A 259 17.17 19.41 -11.93
C GLN A 259 17.06 18.88 -13.37
N ASP A 260 16.95 17.57 -13.59
CA ASP A 260 16.93 16.96 -14.91
C ASP A 260 15.50 16.79 -15.47
N TYR A 261 14.48 17.15 -14.68
CA TYR A 261 13.06 17.07 -15.06
C TYR A 261 12.51 18.45 -15.51
N GLU A 262 11.53 18.44 -16.42
CA GLU A 262 10.88 19.68 -16.93
C GLU A 262 9.36 19.72 -16.77
N GLY A 263 8.72 18.61 -16.40
CA GLY A 263 7.28 18.52 -16.24
C GLY A 263 6.83 17.09 -16.07
N SER A 264 5.51 16.87 -16.09
CA SER A 264 4.90 15.55 -15.97
C SER A 264 3.78 15.39 -17.00
N SER A 265 3.40 14.16 -17.33
CA SER A 265 2.30 13.86 -18.26
C SER A 265 1.32 12.89 -17.60
N LEU A 266 0.02 13.18 -17.75
CA LEU A 266 -1.03 12.21 -17.49
C LEU A 266 -1.13 11.29 -18.71
N VAL A 267 -1.12 10.00 -18.45
CA VAL A 267 -1.18 8.97 -19.48
C VAL A 267 -2.37 8.07 -19.20
N SER A 268 -3.07 7.66 -20.28
CA SER A 268 -4.12 6.66 -20.17
C SER A 268 -4.12 5.65 -21.31
N TYR A 269 -4.53 4.43 -21.00
CA TYR A 269 -4.77 3.35 -21.96
C TYR A 269 -6.20 2.82 -21.81
N ASP A 270 -6.99 2.87 -22.88
CA ASP A 270 -8.34 2.32 -22.94
C ASP A 270 -8.27 0.82 -23.24
N ILE A 271 -8.65 -0.02 -22.28
CA ILE A 271 -8.55 -1.48 -22.40
C ILE A 271 -9.60 -2.05 -23.38
N GLY A 272 -10.65 -1.28 -23.70
CA GLY A 272 -11.71 -1.69 -24.61
C GLY A 272 -11.39 -1.40 -26.08
N THR A 273 -10.77 -0.25 -26.35
CA THR A 273 -10.42 0.18 -27.72
C THR A 273 -8.95 -0.04 -28.07
N GLY A 274 -8.08 -0.15 -27.06
CA GLY A 274 -6.63 -0.13 -27.23
C GLY A 274 -6.09 1.27 -27.55
N GLU A 275 -6.89 2.34 -27.36
CA GLU A 275 -6.45 3.71 -27.60
C GLU A 275 -5.60 4.25 -26.45
N PHE A 276 -4.62 5.09 -26.79
CA PHE A 276 -3.72 5.72 -25.85
C PHE A 276 -3.85 7.23 -25.91
N PHE A 277 -3.69 7.84 -24.74
CA PHE A 277 -3.73 9.29 -24.57
C PHE A 277 -2.58 9.70 -23.64
N GLU A 278 -1.86 10.74 -24.04
CA GLU A 278 -0.84 11.38 -23.23
C GLU A 278 -1.06 12.89 -23.31
N LYS A 279 -1.05 13.55 -22.15
CA LYS A 279 -1.21 15.01 -22.06
C LYS A 279 -0.33 15.57 -20.96
N GLU A 280 0.38 16.64 -21.29
CA GLU A 280 1.20 17.37 -20.31
C GLU A 280 0.31 17.90 -19.18
N ILE A 281 0.78 17.70 -17.95
CA ILE A 281 0.13 18.20 -16.76
C ILE A 281 0.35 19.70 -16.63
N THR A 282 -0.70 20.41 -16.25
CA THR A 282 -0.68 21.86 -16.01
C THR A 282 -1.19 22.18 -14.60
N GLY A 283 -1.00 23.41 -14.12
CA GLY A 283 -1.47 23.84 -12.80
C GLY A 283 -0.44 23.59 -11.70
N ASP A 284 -0.92 23.34 -10.48
CA ASP A 284 -0.05 23.08 -9.32
C ASP A 284 0.75 21.79 -9.54
N TRP A 285 2.01 21.75 -9.10
CA TRP A 285 2.84 20.55 -9.25
C TRP A 285 2.89 20.00 -10.69
N SER A 286 2.88 20.87 -11.71
CA SER A 286 3.05 20.46 -13.12
C SER A 286 4.39 19.80 -13.39
N THR A 287 5.38 20.06 -12.53
CA THR A 287 6.66 19.37 -12.45
C THR A 287 6.74 18.74 -11.07
N ARG A 288 6.41 17.44 -10.99
CA ARG A 288 6.37 16.75 -9.70
C ARG A 288 7.77 16.56 -9.14
N ILE A 289 8.70 16.02 -9.91
CA ILE A 289 10.07 15.86 -9.44
C ILE A 289 10.82 17.19 -9.50
N ASN A 290 11.19 17.72 -8.33
CA ASN A 290 11.93 18.97 -8.20
C ASN A 290 12.79 18.97 -6.91
N ASP A 291 13.54 20.04 -6.64
CA ASP A 291 14.46 20.10 -5.49
C ASP A 291 13.74 19.93 -4.13
N GLU A 292 12.46 20.29 -4.06
CA GLU A 292 11.61 20.10 -2.87
C GLU A 292 11.02 18.68 -2.82
N MET A 293 10.97 17.98 -3.95
CA MET A 293 10.32 16.68 -4.14
C MET A 293 11.15 15.77 -5.05
N TRP A 294 12.31 15.35 -4.55
CA TRP A 294 13.25 14.50 -5.28
C TRP A 294 12.71 13.07 -5.52
N ASN A 295 11.89 12.56 -4.61
CA ASN A 295 11.33 11.22 -4.69
C ASN A 295 9.79 11.29 -4.69
N PRO A 296 9.13 11.21 -5.86
CA PRO A 296 7.66 11.22 -5.95
C PRO A 296 7.03 9.89 -5.48
N ALA A 297 7.84 8.84 -5.28
CA ALA A 297 7.41 7.44 -5.29
C ALA A 297 6.73 6.91 -4.00
N PHE A 298 6.08 7.75 -3.18
CA PHE A 298 5.57 7.30 -1.88
C PHE A 298 4.15 7.75 -1.55
N ILE A 299 3.25 7.61 -2.50
CA ILE A 299 2.00 8.31 -2.38
C ILE A 299 0.85 7.46 -2.89
N SER A 300 -0.01 7.10 -1.94
CA SER A 300 -1.34 6.56 -2.17
C SER A 300 -2.09 7.38 -3.21
N LYS A 301 -2.81 6.68 -4.08
CA LYS A 301 -3.57 7.28 -5.18
C LYS A 301 -4.95 6.68 -5.21
N TYR A 302 -5.91 7.52 -5.50
CA TYR A 302 -7.30 7.12 -5.48
C TYR A 302 -8.07 7.88 -6.53
N VAL A 303 -8.97 7.18 -7.20
CA VAL A 303 -9.88 7.85 -8.12
C VAL A 303 -11.15 8.17 -7.35
N TYR A 304 -11.38 9.45 -7.12
CA TYR A 304 -12.59 9.97 -6.47
C TYR A 304 -13.27 10.96 -7.39
N LYS A 305 -14.55 10.69 -7.68
CA LYS A 305 -15.29 11.39 -8.75
C LYS A 305 -14.48 11.28 -10.05
N ASN A 306 -14.30 12.37 -10.80
CA ASN A 306 -13.57 12.38 -12.09
C ASN A 306 -12.08 12.74 -11.98
N ASP A 307 -11.53 12.74 -10.78
CA ASP A 307 -10.17 13.19 -10.54
C ASP A 307 -9.31 12.05 -9.98
N LEU A 308 -8.03 12.02 -10.38
CA LEU A 308 -6.99 11.25 -9.71
C LEU A 308 -6.49 12.05 -8.52
N TRP A 309 -6.66 11.53 -7.31
CA TRP A 309 -6.16 12.13 -6.07
C TRP A 309 -4.86 11.48 -5.67
N TRP A 310 -3.90 12.30 -5.25
CA TRP A 310 -2.59 11.89 -4.81
C TRP A 310 -2.05 12.93 -3.83
N VAL A 311 -1.31 12.50 -2.82
CA VAL A 311 -0.53 13.39 -1.96
C VAL A 311 0.80 13.73 -2.66
N SER A 312 1.52 14.79 -2.32
CA SER A 312 2.86 15.09 -2.82
C SER A 312 3.90 14.68 -1.76
N GLY A 313 5.17 14.55 -2.16
CA GLY A 313 6.28 14.30 -1.23
C GLY A 313 6.48 15.41 -0.21
N SER A 314 5.86 16.58 -0.38
CA SER A 314 5.81 17.66 0.63
C SER A 314 4.55 17.61 1.51
N GLY A 315 3.64 16.67 1.27
CA GLY A 315 2.38 16.54 2.02
C GLY A 315 1.21 17.32 1.42
N ASP A 316 1.32 17.84 0.20
CA ASP A 316 0.21 18.52 -0.46
C ASP A 316 -0.76 17.49 -1.05
N VAL A 317 -2.05 17.58 -0.77
CA VAL A 317 -3.06 16.76 -1.42
C VAL A 317 -3.49 17.42 -2.71
N ILE A 318 -3.22 16.75 -3.83
CA ILE A 318 -3.45 17.22 -5.19
C ILE A 318 -4.52 16.35 -5.84
N LYS A 319 -5.34 16.99 -6.68
CA LYS A 319 -6.20 16.29 -7.62
C LYS A 319 -5.81 16.62 -9.05
N THR A 320 -5.81 15.62 -9.91
CA THR A 320 -5.54 15.73 -11.34
C THR A 320 -6.80 15.39 -12.11
N ASP A 321 -7.34 16.35 -12.86
CA ASP A 321 -8.49 16.13 -13.73
C ASP A 321 -8.10 15.19 -14.89
N LEU A 322 -8.81 14.06 -15.00
CA LEU A 322 -8.46 12.97 -15.91
C LEU A 322 -8.65 13.31 -17.40
N GLU A 323 -9.39 14.37 -17.73
CA GLU A 323 -9.63 14.80 -19.12
C GLU A 323 -8.70 15.96 -19.53
N THR A 324 -8.48 16.88 -18.60
CA THR A 324 -7.75 18.12 -18.85
C THR A 324 -6.27 18.02 -18.48
N ALA A 325 -5.87 17.03 -17.67
CA ALA A 325 -4.55 16.94 -17.04
C ALA A 325 -4.20 18.21 -16.24
N HIS A 326 -5.21 18.87 -15.66
CA HIS A 326 -4.99 20.02 -14.80
C HIS A 326 -4.94 19.57 -13.34
N ASN A 327 -3.83 19.89 -12.68
CA ASN A 327 -3.66 19.69 -11.26
C ASN A 327 -4.24 20.87 -10.47
N THR A 328 -4.83 20.57 -9.32
CA THR A 328 -5.27 21.56 -8.33
C THR A 328 -4.83 21.11 -6.95
N LYS A 329 -4.08 21.96 -6.24
CA LYS A 329 -3.80 21.75 -4.82
C LYS A 329 -5.08 21.95 -4.01
N MET A 330 -5.41 20.95 -3.20
CA MET A 330 -6.62 20.94 -2.40
C MET A 330 -6.32 21.39 -0.97
N PHE A 331 -5.40 20.72 -0.29
CA PHE A 331 -5.00 21.04 1.09
C PHE A 331 -3.62 20.47 1.41
N GLU A 332 -3.13 20.75 2.62
CA GLU A 332 -1.86 20.22 3.15
C GLU A 332 -2.17 19.23 4.27
N LEU A 333 -1.44 18.11 4.31
CA LEU A 333 -1.51 17.17 5.42
C LEU A 333 -0.96 17.81 6.70
N ALA A 334 -1.63 17.54 7.81
CA ALA A 334 -1.17 17.95 9.12
C ALA A 334 0.02 17.09 9.59
N ASP A 335 1.03 17.73 10.20
CA ASP A 335 2.16 17.02 10.84
C ASP A 335 2.95 16.11 9.86
N TYR A 336 2.90 16.39 8.55
CA TYR A 336 3.54 15.55 7.54
C TYR A 336 5.04 15.85 7.42
N ASP A 337 5.87 14.81 7.48
CA ASP A 337 7.31 14.86 7.21
C ASP A 337 7.75 13.61 6.44
N ALA A 338 7.93 13.76 5.13
CA ALA A 338 8.38 12.69 4.24
C ALA A 338 9.79 12.16 4.57
N SER A 339 10.60 12.91 5.31
CA SER A 339 11.97 12.51 5.66
C SER A 339 12.05 11.62 6.90
N SER A 340 11.03 11.63 7.75
CA SER A 340 10.97 10.80 8.96
C SER A 340 10.00 9.64 8.83
N ASP A 341 8.72 9.94 8.57
CA ASP A 341 7.64 8.97 8.49
C ASP A 341 6.37 9.67 7.94
N PRO A 342 6.02 9.48 6.66
CA PRO A 342 4.81 10.06 6.10
C PRO A 342 3.52 9.48 6.71
N GLY A 343 3.61 8.33 7.39
CA GLY A 343 2.48 7.49 7.77
C GLY A 343 1.89 6.73 6.57
N PHE A 344 0.91 5.89 6.86
CA PHE A 344 0.04 5.27 5.85
C PHE A 344 -1.01 6.27 5.40
N LEU A 345 -1.26 6.31 4.09
CA LEU A 345 -2.23 7.21 3.47
C LEU A 345 -3.33 6.36 2.84
N GLU A 346 -4.49 6.32 3.47
CA GLU A 346 -5.61 5.49 3.03
C GLU A 346 -6.77 6.36 2.54
N PHE A 347 -7.08 6.25 1.25
CA PHE A 347 -8.28 6.87 0.70
C PHE A 347 -9.46 5.91 0.82
N LYS A 348 -10.59 6.41 1.35
CA LYS A 348 -11.83 5.64 1.42
C LYS A 348 -13.02 6.56 1.25
N ASP A 349 -13.82 6.31 0.20
CA ASP A 349 -14.95 7.16 -0.17
C ASP A 349 -14.52 8.64 -0.33
N ASN A 350 -15.14 9.57 0.39
CA ASN A 350 -14.79 10.99 0.35
C ASN A 350 -13.75 11.40 1.41
N TYR A 351 -12.98 10.47 1.97
CA TYR A 351 -11.99 10.73 3.01
C TYR A 351 -10.58 10.28 2.63
N LEU A 352 -9.60 10.99 3.17
CA LEU A 352 -8.21 10.56 3.28
C LEU A 352 -7.86 10.41 4.76
N PHE A 353 -7.33 9.24 5.11
CA PHE A 353 -6.80 8.95 6.44
C PHE A 353 -5.28 8.93 6.38
N GLN A 354 -4.65 9.69 7.27
CA GLN A 354 -3.23 9.56 7.55
C GLN A 354 -3.05 8.83 8.88
N ILE A 355 -2.43 7.66 8.85
CA ILE A 355 -2.28 6.77 10.00
C ILE A 355 -0.79 6.61 10.30
N LYS A 356 -0.35 7.09 11.46
CA LYS A 356 1.06 7.08 11.87
C LYS A 356 1.29 6.10 12.99
N PHE A 357 2.28 5.22 12.81
CA PHE A 357 2.71 4.29 13.83
C PHE A 357 4.11 4.67 14.31
N TRP A 358 4.20 5.19 15.52
CA TRP A 358 5.48 5.57 16.09
C TRP A 358 5.99 4.44 16.97
N LYS A 359 7.22 3.99 16.70
CA LYS A 359 7.89 3.00 17.55
C LYS A 359 7.85 3.41 19.02
N GLY A 360 7.32 2.53 19.86
CA GLY A 360 7.22 2.79 21.30
C GLY A 360 6.16 3.83 21.71
N LYS A 361 5.22 4.17 20.83
CA LYS A 361 4.05 5.00 21.16
C LYS A 361 2.78 4.42 20.55
N ASP A 362 1.66 5.00 20.97
CA ASP A 362 0.36 4.78 20.37
C ASP A 362 0.30 5.34 18.94
N ALA A 363 -0.65 4.83 18.14
CA ALA A 363 -0.82 5.24 16.75
C ALA A 363 -1.70 6.49 16.66
N ASP A 364 -1.43 7.39 15.72
CA ASP A 364 -2.24 8.59 15.49
C ASP A 364 -2.97 8.50 14.15
N ILE A 365 -4.24 8.89 14.13
CA ILE A 365 -5.08 8.90 12.93
C ILE A 365 -5.62 10.31 12.70
N TYR A 366 -5.36 10.83 11.50
CA TYR A 366 -5.86 12.10 11.00
C TYR A 366 -6.86 11.83 9.89
N ARG A 367 -8.06 12.38 9.99
CA ARG A 367 -9.12 12.25 8.97
C ARG A 367 -9.37 13.56 8.25
N PHE A 368 -9.17 13.55 6.95
CA PHE A 368 -9.43 14.69 6.06
C PHE A 368 -10.62 14.40 5.15
N ASN A 369 -11.47 15.41 4.95
CA ASN A 369 -12.57 15.34 4.00
C ASN A 369 -12.13 15.85 2.63
N LEU A 370 -12.25 15.04 1.58
CA LEU A 370 -11.81 15.39 0.24
C LEU A 370 -12.64 16.52 -0.40
N ASP A 371 -13.92 16.66 -0.02
CA ASP A 371 -14.80 17.68 -0.60
C ASP A 371 -14.54 19.07 -0.01
N THR A 372 -14.14 19.16 1.26
CA THR A 372 -13.88 20.44 1.95
C THR A 372 -12.40 20.77 2.10
N GLY A 373 -11.53 19.75 2.07
CA GLY A 373 -10.11 19.86 2.39
C GLY A 373 -9.81 20.09 3.87
N GLU A 374 -10.80 19.91 4.75
CA GLU A 374 -10.64 20.15 6.18
C GLU A 374 -10.17 18.89 6.92
N LEU A 375 -9.25 19.06 7.88
CA LEU A 375 -8.99 18.07 8.92
C LEU A 375 -10.19 18.03 9.87
N GLU A 376 -11.00 16.98 9.77
CA GLU A 376 -12.20 16.86 10.59
C GLU A 376 -11.90 16.29 11.97
N LYS A 377 -10.93 15.37 12.07
CA LYS A 377 -10.64 14.67 13.31
C LYS A 377 -9.19 14.24 13.41
N HIS A 378 -8.66 14.30 14.62
CA HIS A 378 -7.40 13.66 15.03
C HIS A 378 -7.69 12.82 16.28
N SER A 379 -7.30 11.54 16.24
CA SER A 379 -7.51 10.58 17.31
C SER A 379 -6.23 9.76 17.54
N THR A 380 -5.92 9.48 18.81
CA THR A 380 -4.84 8.55 19.18
C THR A 380 -5.45 7.19 19.52
N ILE A 381 -4.91 6.15 18.90
CA ILE A 381 -5.29 4.75 19.08
C ILE A 381 -4.43 4.15 20.19
N PRO A 382 -5.02 3.85 21.36
CA PRO A 382 -4.26 3.37 22.50
C PRO A 382 -3.66 1.99 22.25
N ASP A 383 -2.66 1.66 23.05
CA ASP A 383 -2.15 0.31 23.28
C ASP A 383 -1.46 -0.34 22.07
N PHE A 384 -1.20 0.43 21.00
CA PHE A 384 -0.44 -0.08 19.85
C PHE A 384 0.97 -0.52 20.27
N VAL A 385 1.60 0.22 21.18
CA VAL A 385 2.93 -0.11 21.73
C VAL A 385 2.99 -1.48 22.41
N GLU A 386 1.87 -1.98 22.93
CA GLU A 386 1.81 -3.27 23.62
C GLU A 386 1.60 -4.44 22.64
N VAL A 387 1.05 -4.17 21.45
CA VAL A 387 0.91 -5.18 20.37
C VAL A 387 2.04 -5.12 19.34
N GLU A 388 2.83 -4.05 19.33
CA GLU A 388 4.07 -3.95 18.56
C GLU A 388 5.07 -5.02 19.03
N LYS A 389 5.23 -6.09 18.25
CA LYS A 389 6.20 -7.15 18.57
C LYS A 389 7.61 -6.70 18.21
N ARG A 390 8.58 -7.17 18.99
CA ARG A 390 10.01 -6.94 18.72
C ARG A 390 10.37 -7.48 17.33
N ASN A 391 11.02 -6.64 16.51
CA ASN A 391 11.42 -6.94 15.13
C ASN A 391 10.25 -7.11 14.16
N GLN A 392 9.12 -6.45 14.41
CA GLN A 392 8.09 -6.21 13.39
C GLN A 392 7.93 -4.71 13.14
N PHE A 393 7.39 -4.36 11.99
CA PHE A 393 7.00 -2.99 11.64
C PHE A 393 5.71 -3.01 10.83
N PRO A 394 4.83 -2.00 10.98
CA PRO A 394 3.68 -1.83 10.08
C PRO A 394 4.15 -1.70 8.64
N ALA A 395 3.56 -2.45 7.73
CA ALA A 395 3.92 -2.46 6.32
C ALA A 395 2.75 -2.15 5.38
N ALA A 396 1.50 -2.33 5.84
CA ALA A 396 0.29 -1.94 5.12
C ALA A 396 -0.88 -1.74 6.09
N VAL A 397 -1.90 -1.00 5.66
CA VAL A 397 -3.14 -0.74 6.41
C VAL A 397 -4.34 -0.81 5.48
N GLU A 398 -5.46 -1.35 5.94
CA GLU A 398 -6.75 -1.24 5.24
C GLU A 398 -7.85 -0.84 6.22
N ILE A 399 -8.78 -0.01 5.73
CA ILE A 399 -10.00 0.34 6.45
C ILE A 399 -11.07 -0.71 6.15
N THR A 400 -11.44 -1.47 7.19
CA THR A 400 -12.44 -2.55 7.12
C THR A 400 -13.85 -2.08 7.37
N ASP A 401 -14.04 -1.04 8.17
CA ASP A 401 -15.35 -0.44 8.43
C ASP A 401 -15.23 1.09 8.53
N LEU A 402 -15.70 1.76 7.48
CA LEU A 402 -15.65 3.21 7.41
C LEU A 402 -16.54 3.86 8.48
N GLU A 403 -17.71 3.31 8.80
CA GLU A 403 -18.59 3.92 9.81
C GLU A 403 -17.94 3.90 11.19
N LYS A 404 -17.33 2.76 11.56
CA LYS A 404 -16.55 2.67 12.81
C LYS A 404 -15.35 3.60 12.81
N MET A 405 -14.61 3.68 11.70
CA MET A 405 -13.51 4.64 11.54
C MET A 405 -13.95 6.10 11.68
N LEU A 406 -15.16 6.43 11.23
CA LEU A 406 -15.70 7.79 11.34
C LEU A 406 -16.11 8.15 12.78
N ASN A 407 -16.36 7.16 13.63
CA ASN A 407 -16.75 7.33 15.02
C ASN A 407 -15.56 7.43 16.01
N LEU A 408 -14.33 7.19 15.54
CA LEU A 408 -13.08 7.50 16.27
C LEU A 408 -12.95 9.00 16.55
#